data_AF-A0A0P7HZ59-F1
#
_entry.id   AF-A0A0P7HZ59-F1
#
_cell.length_a   1.000
_cell.length_b   1.000
_cell.length_c   1.000
_cell.angle_alpha   90.00
_cell.angle_beta   90.00
_cell.angle_gamma   90.00
#
_symmetry.space_group_name_H-M   'P 1'
#
loop_
_entity.id
_entity.type
_entity.pdbx_description
1 polymer ?
#
loop_
_entity_poly.entity_id
_entity_poly.type
_entity_poly.pdbx_seq_one_letter_code
_entity_poly.pdbx_strand_id
1 'polypeptide(L)'
;MELDWSQEAAGPVTLVHARLRNERATDRRVSLRNCLDGPVLPPRRHGVPEAGWDREGPTTVVPAGERVAVGYACPAPPADPPVAVDEVSAAEASTTDDTAATAIRELGDHRPPRAVLDRRSTESAVDAASTEPVSERADREPQDSEPPADERSTPRRVDEPPASDSRYDGLADRLDRSRTRIRTAEALTAAGVVEATALLEVNGGLQGAESLAADLDADARELRTLARTASALADRAAAAAPPIESLRRLS
;
A
#
# COMPACT_ATOMS: atom_id res chain seq x y z
N MET A 1 26.51 25.62 -6.70
CA MET A 1 25.61 24.50 -6.41
C MET A 1 25.56 23.71 -7.68
N GLU A 2 26.04 22.48 -7.65
CA GLU A 2 26.07 21.59 -8.81
C GLU A 2 24.93 20.58 -8.64
N LEU A 3 24.16 20.34 -9.70
CA LEU A 3 23.04 19.40 -9.75
C LEU A 3 23.35 18.34 -10.81
N ASP A 4 23.38 17.08 -10.38
CA ASP A 4 23.42 15.90 -11.23
C ASP A 4 22.08 15.16 -11.05
N TRP A 5 21.51 14.62 -12.12
CA TRP A 5 20.24 13.92 -12.07
C TRP A 5 20.24 12.68 -12.97
N SER A 6 19.41 11.71 -12.57
CA SER A 6 19.06 10.56 -13.40
C SER A 6 17.56 10.30 -13.25
N GLN A 7 16.96 9.74 -14.29
CA GLN A 7 15.56 9.35 -14.27
C GLN A 7 15.39 7.93 -14.81
N GLU A 8 14.40 7.22 -14.28
CA GLU A 8 14.05 5.87 -14.69
C GLU A 8 12.53 5.76 -14.83
N ALA A 9 12.06 5.22 -15.96
CA ALA A 9 10.65 4.92 -16.13
C ALA A 9 10.31 3.58 -15.44
N ALA A 10 9.41 3.61 -14.48
CA ALA A 10 8.95 2.46 -13.70
C ALA A 10 7.42 2.30 -13.84
N GLY A 11 6.97 1.68 -14.92
CA GLY A 11 5.55 1.50 -15.20
C GLY A 11 4.86 2.85 -15.48
N PRO A 12 3.80 3.24 -14.73
CA PRO A 12 3.10 4.52 -14.93
C PRO A 12 3.78 5.71 -14.24
N VAL A 13 4.93 5.50 -13.57
CA VAL A 13 5.66 6.56 -12.86
C VAL A 13 7.09 6.68 -13.37
N THR A 14 7.63 7.90 -13.33
CA THR A 14 9.05 8.19 -13.50
C THR A 14 9.67 8.42 -12.14
N LEU A 15 10.74 7.67 -11.84
CA LEU A 15 11.57 7.86 -10.67
C LEU A 15 12.67 8.88 -11.02
N VAL A 16 12.79 9.93 -10.23
CA VAL A 16 13.80 10.97 -10.41
C VAL A 16 14.77 10.93 -9.23
N HIS A 17 16.06 10.87 -9.52
CA HIS A 17 17.13 10.93 -8.55
C HIS A 17 17.98 12.18 -8.82
N ALA A 18 18.02 13.10 -7.87
CA ALA A 18 18.83 14.31 -7.90
C ALA A 18 19.98 14.20 -6.89
N ARG A 19 21.16 14.65 -7.28
CA ARG A 19 22.35 14.77 -6.43
C ARG A 19 22.80 16.22 -6.45
N LEU A 20 22.76 16.84 -5.28
CA LEU A 20 23.22 18.20 -5.07
C LEU A 20 24.61 18.18 -4.45
N ARG A 21 25.51 19.01 -4.97
CA ARG A 21 26.83 19.26 -4.38
C ARG A 21 26.99 20.74 -4.05
N ASN A 22 27.31 20.99 -2.79
CA ASN A 22 27.61 22.33 -2.31
C ASN A 22 29.12 22.55 -2.21
N GLU A 23 29.69 23.28 -3.16
CA GLU A 23 31.13 23.63 -3.15
C GLU A 23 31.44 24.85 -2.27
N ARG A 24 30.42 25.47 -1.67
CA ARG A 24 30.61 26.64 -0.80
C ARG A 24 30.99 26.20 0.61
N ALA A 25 31.71 27.07 1.31
CA ALA A 25 32.08 26.89 2.71
C ALA A 25 30.93 27.17 3.72
N THR A 26 29.68 27.27 3.23
CA THR A 26 28.50 27.57 4.05
C THR A 26 27.36 26.67 3.62
N ASP A 27 26.54 26.24 4.59
CA ASP A 27 25.35 25.44 4.35
C ASP A 27 24.36 26.19 3.46
N ARG A 28 23.74 25.47 2.54
CA ARG A 28 22.82 26.04 1.55
C ARG A 28 21.49 25.32 1.58
N ARG A 29 20.42 26.08 1.70
CA ARG A 29 19.06 25.58 1.45
C ARG A 29 18.80 25.67 -0.06
N VAL A 30 18.34 24.57 -0.64
CA VAL A 30 18.09 24.42 -2.07
C VAL A 30 16.67 23.92 -2.26
N SER A 31 15.90 24.64 -3.07
CA SER A 31 14.58 24.23 -3.54
C SER A 31 14.72 23.68 -4.95
N LEU A 32 14.28 22.43 -5.15
CA LEU A 32 14.22 21.79 -6.45
C LEU A 32 12.80 21.83 -6.99
N ARG A 33 12.66 22.17 -8.26
CA ARG A 33 11.38 22.15 -8.99
C ARG A 33 11.33 20.93 -9.89
N ASN A 34 10.23 20.18 -9.79
CA ASN A 34 9.92 19.13 -10.75
C ASN A 34 9.52 19.74 -12.11
N CYS A 35 10.15 19.27 -13.18
CA CYS A 35 9.86 19.71 -14.55
C CYS A 35 8.94 18.73 -15.30
N LEU A 36 8.59 17.60 -14.68
CA LEU A 36 7.66 16.63 -15.26
C LEU A 36 6.21 17.11 -15.12
N ASP A 37 5.39 16.80 -16.14
CA ASP A 37 3.97 17.17 -16.20
C ASP A 37 3.08 16.30 -15.27
N GLY A 38 3.42 16.25 -13.98
CA GLY A 38 2.69 15.47 -12.99
C GLY A 38 3.02 15.85 -11.55
N PRO A 39 2.18 15.40 -10.58
CA PRO A 39 2.41 15.67 -9.18
C PRO A 39 3.69 15.00 -8.67
N VAL A 40 4.38 15.65 -7.74
CA VAL A 40 5.49 15.05 -7.00
C VAL A 40 4.94 14.10 -5.95
N LEU A 41 5.41 12.86 -5.96
CA LEU A 41 5.11 11.85 -4.95
C LEU A 41 6.32 11.75 -4.01
N PRO A 42 6.28 12.42 -2.84
CA PRO A 42 7.39 12.42 -1.91
C PRO A 42 7.56 11.04 -1.27
N PRO A 43 8.80 10.67 -0.87
CA PRO A 43 9.03 9.50 -0.04
C PRO A 43 8.22 9.61 1.26
N ARG A 44 7.60 8.51 1.68
CA ARG A 44 6.76 8.44 2.87
C ARG A 44 7.31 7.46 3.89
N ARG A 45 7.31 7.83 5.16
CA ARG A 45 7.55 6.93 6.30
C ARG A 45 6.27 6.86 7.12
N HIS A 46 5.72 5.65 7.29
CA HIS A 46 4.43 5.43 7.96
C HIS A 46 3.26 6.27 7.39
N GLY A 47 3.24 6.48 6.07
CA GLY A 47 2.20 7.25 5.39
C GLY A 47 2.42 8.78 5.41
N VAL A 48 3.31 9.29 6.25
CA VAL A 48 3.64 10.71 6.34
C VAL A 48 4.76 11.05 5.34
N PRO A 49 4.60 12.09 4.50
CA PRO A 49 5.70 12.61 3.66
C PRO A 49 6.91 12.96 4.51
N GLU A 50 8.10 12.68 3.99
CA GLU A 50 9.33 13.15 4.61
C GLU A 50 9.34 14.68 4.74
N ALA A 51 10.06 15.22 5.73
CA ALA A 51 10.15 16.67 5.93
C ALA A 51 10.91 17.32 4.77
N GLY A 52 10.56 18.57 4.45
CA GLY A 52 11.19 19.31 3.35
C GLY A 52 10.60 19.01 1.96
N TRP A 53 9.37 18.49 1.90
CA TRP A 53 8.66 18.25 0.64
C TRP A 53 7.40 19.10 0.56
N ASP A 54 7.23 19.80 -0.56
CA ASP A 54 5.98 20.47 -0.92
C ASP A 54 5.40 19.88 -2.22
N ARG A 55 4.43 20.57 -2.83
CA ARG A 55 3.77 20.11 -4.07
C ARG A 55 4.63 20.31 -5.32
N GLU A 56 5.57 21.24 -5.28
CA GLU A 56 6.43 21.64 -6.40
C GLU A 56 7.74 20.87 -6.41
N GLY A 57 8.23 20.46 -5.24
CA GLY A 57 9.37 19.58 -5.10
C GLY A 57 10.02 19.60 -3.71
N PRO A 58 11.22 19.02 -3.61
CA PRO A 58 11.96 18.97 -2.36
C PRO A 58 12.74 20.27 -2.09
N THR A 59 12.64 20.74 -0.85
CA THR A 59 13.52 21.73 -0.25
C THR A 59 14.45 21.03 0.74
N THR A 60 15.75 21.05 0.48
CA THR A 60 16.77 20.38 1.31
C THR A 60 17.91 21.31 1.68
N VAL A 61 18.60 21.00 2.78
CA VAL A 61 19.84 21.68 3.17
C VAL A 61 21.02 20.82 2.77
N VAL A 62 21.95 21.39 2.00
CA VAL A 62 23.19 20.77 1.58
C VAL A 62 24.33 21.37 2.41
N PRO A 63 24.96 20.59 3.32
CA PRO A 63 26.05 21.10 4.15
C PRO A 63 27.24 21.61 3.33
N ALA A 64 28.02 22.50 3.92
CA ALA A 64 29.22 23.06 3.29
C ALA A 64 30.20 21.97 2.82
N GLY A 65 30.57 21.99 1.55
CA GLY A 65 31.51 21.01 0.96
C GLY A 65 30.92 19.62 0.72
N GLU A 66 29.67 19.36 1.10
CA GLU A 66 29.05 18.03 1.08
C GLU A 66 28.11 17.82 -0.12
N ARG A 67 27.59 16.59 -0.19
CA ARG A 67 26.64 16.13 -1.21
C ARG A 67 25.40 15.54 -0.56
N VAL A 68 24.24 15.85 -1.12
CA VAL A 68 22.95 15.29 -0.67
C VAL A 68 22.24 14.68 -1.88
N ALA A 69 21.69 13.48 -1.69
CA ALA A 69 20.86 12.82 -2.68
C ALA A 69 19.40 12.95 -2.29
N VAL A 70 18.54 13.22 -3.28
CA VAL A 70 17.10 13.37 -3.13
C VAL A 70 16.42 12.52 -4.21
N GLY A 71 15.38 11.79 -3.85
CA GLY A 71 14.65 10.94 -4.80
C GLY A 71 13.14 11.07 -4.63
N TYR A 72 12.41 11.10 -5.75
CA TYR A 72 10.95 11.10 -5.77
C TYR A 72 10.39 10.37 -6.99
N ALA A 73 9.08 10.12 -6.96
CA ALA A 73 8.34 9.60 -8.10
C ALA A 73 7.39 10.66 -8.66
N CYS A 74 7.12 10.61 -9.96
CA CYS A 74 6.13 11.45 -10.62
C CYS A 74 5.32 10.58 -11.61
N PRO A 75 3.97 10.59 -11.58
CA PRO A 75 3.14 9.84 -12.51
C PRO A 75 3.01 10.58 -13.85
N ALA A 76 4.16 10.87 -14.46
CA ALA A 76 4.30 11.51 -15.76
C ALA A 76 5.41 10.80 -16.55
N PRO A 77 5.36 10.81 -17.89
CA PRO A 77 6.45 10.33 -18.72
C PRO A 77 7.77 11.06 -18.41
N PRO A 78 8.93 10.43 -18.62
CA PRO A 78 10.22 11.07 -18.43
C PRO A 78 10.40 12.26 -19.40
N ALA A 79 10.98 13.34 -18.91
CA ALA A 79 11.31 14.53 -19.70
C ALA A 79 12.74 15.01 -19.36
N ASP A 80 13.34 15.83 -20.23
CA ASP A 80 14.69 16.35 -20.06
C ASP A 80 14.68 17.89 -20.06
N PRO A 81 15.10 18.56 -18.96
CA PRO A 81 15.50 17.99 -17.68
C PRO A 81 14.28 17.57 -16.83
N PRO A 82 14.37 16.52 -15.99
CA PRO A 82 13.29 16.11 -15.10
C PRO A 82 13.16 17.00 -13.85
N VAL A 83 14.25 17.66 -13.46
CA VAL A 83 14.33 18.48 -12.25
C VAL A 83 15.29 19.64 -12.47
N ALA A 84 14.94 20.81 -11.92
CA ALA A 84 15.77 22.00 -11.96
C ALA A 84 15.96 22.59 -10.56
N VAL A 85 17.07 23.30 -10.36
CA VAL A 85 17.25 24.12 -9.15
C VAL A 85 16.42 25.39 -9.33
N ASP A 86 15.49 25.63 -8.42
CA ASP A 86 14.64 26.83 -8.44
C ASP A 86 15.24 27.95 -7.60
N GLU A 87 15.60 27.63 -6.35
CA GLU A 87 16.15 28.61 -5.41
C GLU A 87 17.34 28.04 -4.63
N VAL A 88 18.34 28.90 -4.37
CA VAL A 88 19.47 28.60 -3.47
C VAL A 88 19.66 29.75 -2.50
N SER A 89 19.45 29.49 -1.21
CA SER A 89 19.62 30.47 -0.12
C SER A 89 20.63 29.99 0.92
N ALA A 90 21.10 30.89 1.79
CA ALA A 90 21.90 30.50 2.94
C ALA A 90 21.02 29.74 3.94
N ALA A 91 21.50 28.61 4.46
CA ALA A 91 20.80 27.94 5.55
C ALA A 91 21.03 28.75 6.84
N GLU A 92 20.03 29.52 7.27
CA GLU A 92 20.04 30.13 8.59
C GLU A 92 19.88 29.05 9.66
N ALA A 93 20.62 29.18 10.77
CA ALA A 93 20.49 28.29 11.91
C ALA A 93 19.03 28.30 12.35
N SER A 94 18.35 27.17 12.19
CA SER A 94 16.90 27.13 12.36
C SER A 94 16.56 27.32 13.83
N THR A 95 15.94 28.45 14.17
CA THR A 95 15.29 28.69 15.47
C THR A 95 13.95 27.95 15.50
N THR A 96 13.98 26.62 15.33
CA THR A 96 12.79 25.78 15.14
C THR A 96 11.96 25.60 16.41
N ASP A 97 12.53 25.86 17.58
CA ASP A 97 11.84 25.60 18.85
C ASP A 97 10.73 26.60 19.18
N ASP A 98 10.83 27.85 18.72
CA ASP A 98 9.84 28.87 19.08
C ASP A 98 8.53 28.70 18.30
N THR A 99 8.56 28.26 17.04
CA THR A 99 7.36 28.24 16.19
C THR A 99 6.42 27.09 16.56
N ALA A 100 6.95 25.89 16.83
CA ALA A 100 6.14 24.74 17.22
C ALA A 100 5.55 24.91 18.63
N ALA A 101 6.34 25.40 19.59
CA ALA A 101 5.87 25.68 20.94
C ALA A 101 4.84 26.83 20.96
N THR A 102 5.00 27.83 20.09
CA THR A 102 4.01 28.92 19.94
C THR A 102 2.72 28.41 19.31
N ALA A 103 2.77 27.57 18.28
CA ALA A 103 1.59 26.96 17.66
C ALA A 103 0.81 26.07 18.64
N ILE A 104 1.49 25.30 19.50
CA ILE A 104 0.86 24.50 20.56
C ILE A 104 0.17 25.40 21.60
N ARG A 105 0.75 26.55 21.92
CA ARG A 105 0.17 27.52 22.86
C ARG A 105 -1.06 28.22 22.29
N GLU A 106 -1.09 28.48 20.98
CA GLU A 106 -2.25 29.06 20.28
C GLU A 106 -3.44 28.10 20.20
N LEU A 107 -3.18 26.79 20.17
CA LEU A 107 -4.23 25.77 20.08
C LEU A 107 -5.10 25.69 21.35
N GLY A 108 -4.57 26.09 22.52
CA GLY A 108 -5.34 26.16 23.78
C GLY A 108 -5.76 24.81 24.35
N ASP A 109 -6.37 24.82 25.56
CA ASP A 109 -6.81 23.61 26.25
C ASP A 109 -8.15 23.11 25.69
N HIS A 110 -8.09 22.15 24.77
CA HIS A 110 -9.27 21.50 24.21
C HIS A 110 -9.82 20.42 25.16
N ARG A 111 -10.50 20.84 26.23
CA ARG A 111 -11.29 19.89 27.02
C ARG A 111 -12.65 19.62 26.35
N PRO A 112 -12.97 18.36 26.00
CA PRO A 112 -14.29 18.03 25.49
C PRO A 112 -15.36 18.35 26.54
N PRO A 113 -16.59 18.73 26.12
CA PRO A 113 -17.67 19.05 27.05
C PRO A 113 -17.96 17.90 28.02
N ARG A 114 -18.21 18.22 29.30
CA ARG A 114 -18.46 17.23 30.37
C ARG A 114 -19.52 16.18 30.03
N ALA A 115 -20.50 16.53 29.22
CA ALA A 115 -21.56 15.62 28.76
C ALA A 115 -21.04 14.37 28.00
N VAL A 116 -19.84 14.42 27.42
CA VAL A 116 -19.21 13.28 26.72
C VAL A 116 -18.60 12.27 27.71
N LEU A 117 -18.29 12.69 28.94
CA LEU A 117 -17.63 11.86 29.95
C LEU A 117 -18.61 11.11 30.88
N ASP A 118 -19.90 11.48 30.90
CA ASP A 118 -20.90 10.90 31.81
C ASP A 118 -21.64 9.65 31.27
N ARG A 119 -21.34 9.17 30.06
CA ARG A 119 -22.07 8.04 29.42
C ARG A 119 -21.63 6.64 29.86
N ARG A 120 -20.96 6.49 31.01
CA ARG A 120 -20.44 5.18 31.49
C ARG A 120 -20.77 4.90 32.96
N SER A 121 -22.02 5.07 33.39
CA SER A 121 -22.44 4.64 34.73
C SER A 121 -23.89 4.17 34.88
N THR A 122 -24.69 4.04 33.81
CA THR A 122 -26.05 3.51 33.93
C THR A 122 -26.32 2.49 32.83
N GLU A 123 -26.03 1.22 33.12
CA GLU A 123 -26.89 0.09 32.76
C GLU A 123 -26.34 -1.16 33.46
N SER A 124 -26.83 -1.32 34.68
CA SER A 124 -26.80 -2.56 35.45
C SER A 124 -28.21 -3.14 35.42
N ALA A 125 -28.30 -4.45 35.20
CA ALA A 125 -29.38 -5.37 35.59
C ALA A 125 -30.76 -5.29 34.89
N VAL A 126 -31.04 -6.28 34.04
CA VAL A 126 -32.27 -7.13 33.99
C VAL A 126 -31.88 -8.43 33.27
N ASP A 127 -31.65 -9.54 33.97
CA ASP A 127 -32.59 -10.55 34.51
C ASP A 127 -33.18 -11.51 33.45
N ALA A 128 -33.19 -12.78 33.86
CA ALA A 128 -33.38 -14.00 33.10
C ALA A 128 -34.85 -14.36 32.83
N ALA A 129 -35.11 -15.15 31.78
CA ALA A 129 -35.75 -16.48 31.87
C ALA A 129 -36.29 -16.99 30.51
N SER A 130 -35.88 -18.22 30.18
CA SER A 130 -36.58 -19.35 29.54
C SER A 130 -37.47 -19.16 28.31
N THR A 131 -37.24 -20.00 27.27
CA THR A 131 -38.06 -21.22 27.01
C THR A 131 -37.58 -21.93 25.72
N GLU A 132 -37.21 -23.21 25.84
CA GLU A 132 -36.98 -24.15 24.72
C GLU A 132 -38.31 -24.60 24.06
N PRO A 133 -38.28 -25.19 22.84
CA PRO A 133 -38.46 -26.66 22.80
C PRO A 133 -37.72 -27.44 21.69
N VAL A 134 -37.24 -28.63 22.09
CA VAL A 134 -37.47 -29.99 21.53
C VAL A 134 -37.04 -30.34 20.09
N SER A 135 -35.90 -31.05 20.02
CA SER A 135 -35.65 -32.41 19.46
C SER A 135 -36.48 -32.98 18.29
N GLU A 136 -35.76 -33.41 17.24
CA GLU A 136 -36.07 -34.70 16.57
C GLU A 136 -34.78 -35.31 15.95
N ARG A 137 -34.39 -36.48 16.47
CA ARG A 137 -33.38 -37.39 15.90
C ARG A 137 -34.09 -38.44 15.05
N ALA A 138 -33.48 -38.85 13.95
CA ALA A 138 -33.71 -40.17 13.36
C ALA A 138 -32.38 -40.77 12.87
N ASP A 139 -32.08 -41.93 13.44
CA ASP A 139 -30.94 -42.82 13.17
C ASP A 139 -31.14 -43.69 11.91
N ARG A 140 -30.02 -44.33 11.51
CA ARG A 140 -29.82 -45.58 10.71
C ARG A 140 -29.31 -45.39 9.28
N GLU A 141 -28.35 -46.15 8.74
CA GLU A 141 -27.29 -47.08 9.20
C GLU A 141 -26.49 -47.45 7.90
N PRO A 142 -25.30 -48.08 7.98
CA PRO A 142 -24.35 -48.23 6.87
C PRO A 142 -24.60 -49.49 6.02
N GLN A 143 -24.19 -49.49 4.75
CA GLN A 143 -24.08 -50.72 3.97
C GLN A 143 -22.72 -50.84 3.27
N ASP A 144 -21.97 -51.85 3.72
CA ASP A 144 -20.87 -52.51 3.03
C ASP A 144 -21.35 -53.14 1.72
N SER A 145 -20.57 -53.00 0.65
CA SER A 145 -20.47 -53.98 -0.45
C SER A 145 -19.25 -53.68 -1.34
N GLU A 146 -18.22 -54.51 -1.21
CA GLU A 146 -17.20 -54.83 -2.23
C GLU A 146 -17.33 -56.34 -2.55
N PRO A 147 -16.71 -56.92 -3.59
CA PRO A 147 -16.45 -56.48 -4.98
C PRO A 147 -16.91 -57.58 -5.99
N PRO A 148 -16.55 -57.55 -7.30
CA PRO A 148 -15.28 -58.19 -7.70
C PRO A 148 -14.52 -57.48 -8.83
N ALA A 149 -13.31 -57.99 -9.02
CA ALA A 149 -12.22 -57.49 -9.83
C ALA A 149 -12.33 -57.81 -11.34
N ASP A 150 -11.41 -57.14 -12.04
CA ASP A 150 -10.76 -57.51 -13.29
C ASP A 150 -11.42 -57.02 -14.58
N GLU A 151 -10.87 -55.95 -15.15
CA GLU A 151 -10.56 -55.92 -16.57
C GLU A 151 -9.49 -54.85 -16.89
N ARG A 152 -8.34 -55.36 -17.31
CA ARG A 152 -7.26 -54.63 -17.96
C ARG A 152 -7.81 -53.90 -19.19
N SER A 153 -7.57 -52.58 -19.30
CA SER A 153 -7.31 -51.94 -20.60
C SER A 153 -6.79 -50.51 -20.51
N THR A 154 -5.57 -50.38 -21.05
CA THR A 154 -4.98 -49.22 -21.76
C THR A 154 -4.50 -48.00 -20.96
N PRO A 155 -3.27 -47.51 -21.26
CA PRO A 155 -2.80 -46.24 -20.72
C PRO A 155 -3.64 -45.12 -21.32
N ARG A 156 -4.45 -44.48 -20.46
CA ARG A 156 -5.17 -43.26 -20.79
C ARG A 156 -4.12 -42.21 -21.14
N ARG A 157 -4.07 -41.82 -22.42
CA ARG A 157 -3.38 -40.60 -22.87
C ARG A 157 -3.84 -39.47 -21.96
N VAL A 158 -2.89 -38.86 -21.26
CA VAL A 158 -3.08 -37.56 -20.62
C VAL A 158 -3.02 -36.54 -21.75
N ASP A 159 -4.12 -36.42 -22.49
CA ASP A 159 -4.37 -35.33 -23.44
C ASP A 159 -5.71 -34.70 -23.05
N GLU A 160 -5.73 -33.99 -21.92
CA GLU A 160 -6.50 -32.75 -21.78
C GLU A 160 -6.01 -32.02 -20.51
N PRO A 161 -5.42 -30.81 -20.61
CA PRO A 161 -5.02 -30.05 -19.44
C PRO A 161 -6.27 -29.70 -18.63
N PRO A 162 -6.35 -30.02 -17.33
CA PRO A 162 -7.47 -29.57 -16.51
C PRO A 162 -7.49 -28.04 -16.49
N ALA A 163 -8.67 -27.46 -16.68
CA ALA A 163 -8.96 -26.03 -16.72
C ALA A 163 -8.12 -25.23 -15.69
N SER A 164 -7.03 -24.65 -16.18
CA SER A 164 -6.13 -23.79 -15.40
C SER A 164 -6.87 -22.55 -14.87
N ASP A 165 -7.90 -22.13 -15.60
CA ASP A 165 -8.60 -20.85 -15.44
C ASP A 165 -9.24 -20.69 -14.06
N SER A 166 -9.87 -21.74 -13.50
CA SER A 166 -10.63 -21.64 -12.24
C SER A 166 -9.77 -21.26 -11.01
N ARG A 167 -8.48 -21.62 -10.98
CA ARG A 167 -7.58 -21.25 -9.87
C ARG A 167 -7.10 -19.81 -9.98
N TYR A 168 -6.92 -19.32 -11.20
CA TYR A 168 -6.53 -17.94 -11.45
C TYR A 168 -7.72 -16.98 -11.31
N ASP A 169 -8.94 -17.43 -11.58
CA ASP A 169 -10.17 -16.66 -11.36
C ASP A 169 -10.32 -16.26 -9.88
N GLY A 170 -10.14 -17.22 -8.96
CA GLY A 170 -10.23 -16.91 -7.52
C GLY A 170 -9.16 -15.91 -7.04
N LEU A 171 -7.99 -15.90 -7.68
CA LEU A 171 -6.95 -14.89 -7.41
C LEU A 171 -7.34 -13.53 -8.01
N ALA A 172 -7.84 -13.50 -9.24
CA ALA A 172 -8.28 -12.28 -9.91
C ALA A 172 -9.40 -11.60 -9.12
N ASP A 173 -10.43 -12.36 -8.71
CA ASP A 173 -11.53 -11.88 -7.87
C ASP A 173 -11.03 -11.27 -6.56
N ARG A 174 -10.02 -11.89 -5.95
CA ARG A 174 -9.42 -11.39 -4.71
C ARG A 174 -8.69 -10.07 -4.94
N LEU A 175 -7.91 -9.96 -6.01
CA LEU A 175 -7.21 -8.71 -6.36
C LEU A 175 -8.19 -7.59 -6.69
N ASP A 176 -9.29 -7.89 -7.38
CA ASP A 176 -10.35 -6.92 -7.70
C ASP A 176 -11.09 -6.44 -6.44
N ARG A 177 -11.29 -7.33 -5.46
CA ARG A 177 -11.81 -6.93 -4.14
C ARG A 177 -10.87 -5.95 -3.44
N SER A 178 -9.57 -6.24 -3.37
CA SER A 178 -8.58 -5.32 -2.80
C SER A 178 -8.55 -3.98 -3.55
N ARG A 179 -8.63 -4.01 -4.88
CA ARG A 179 -8.69 -2.80 -5.71
C ARG A 179 -9.92 -1.95 -5.42
N THR A 180 -11.07 -2.60 -5.22
CA THR A 180 -12.32 -1.92 -4.87
C THR A 180 -12.19 -1.22 -3.52
N ARG A 181 -11.66 -1.90 -2.49
CA ARG A 181 -11.41 -1.30 -1.17
C ARG A 181 -10.47 -0.11 -1.23
N ILE A 182 -9.38 -0.21 -2.00
CA ILE A 182 -8.42 0.89 -2.20
C ILE A 182 -9.13 2.10 -2.82
N ARG A 183 -9.89 1.91 -3.91
CA ARG A 183 -10.66 2.99 -4.56
C ARG A 183 -11.65 3.65 -3.61
N THR A 184 -12.33 2.85 -2.78
CA THR A 184 -13.26 3.39 -1.77
C THR A 184 -12.54 4.29 -0.76
N ALA A 185 -11.39 3.87 -0.25
CA ALA A 185 -10.61 4.69 0.68
C ALA A 185 -10.01 5.94 0.04
N GLU A 186 -9.56 5.84 -1.22
CA GLU A 186 -9.11 7.00 -2.01
C GLU A 186 -10.25 8.01 -2.22
N ALA A 187 -11.46 7.53 -2.56
CA ALA A 187 -12.64 8.37 -2.71
C ALA A 187 -13.01 9.08 -1.39
N LEU A 188 -13.01 8.37 -0.27
CA LEU A 188 -13.24 8.95 1.06
C LEU A 188 -12.22 10.04 1.43
N THR A 189 -10.97 9.88 0.98
CA THR A 189 -9.89 10.84 1.25
C THR A 189 -9.98 12.08 0.35
N ALA A 190 -10.44 11.92 -0.89
CA ALA A 190 -10.58 13.01 -1.85
C ALA A 190 -11.90 13.80 -1.70
N ALA A 191 -12.93 13.17 -1.13
CA ALA A 191 -14.26 13.76 -0.99
C ALA A 191 -14.29 14.94 -0.01
N GLY A 192 -15.09 15.96 -0.34
CA GLY A 192 -15.45 17.02 0.61
C GLY A 192 -16.38 16.49 1.72
N VAL A 193 -16.53 17.23 2.83
CA VAL A 193 -17.26 16.76 4.05
C VAL A 193 -18.65 16.18 3.77
N VAL A 194 -19.44 16.82 2.89
CA VAL A 194 -20.79 16.36 2.55
C VAL A 194 -20.75 15.03 1.77
N GLU A 195 -19.84 14.91 0.82
CA GLU A 195 -19.66 13.71 0.00
C GLU A 195 -19.04 12.56 0.81
N ALA A 196 -18.10 12.86 1.70
CA ALA A 196 -17.52 11.90 2.64
C ALA A 196 -18.58 11.34 3.60
N THR A 197 -19.54 12.16 4.04
CA THR A 197 -20.65 11.70 4.90
C THR A 197 -21.56 10.72 4.14
N ALA A 198 -21.91 11.02 2.89
CA ALA A 198 -22.70 10.11 2.06
C ALA A 198 -21.95 8.80 1.76
N LEU A 199 -20.65 8.87 1.46
CA LEU A 199 -19.81 7.70 1.27
C LEU A 199 -19.68 6.87 2.56
N LEU A 200 -19.56 7.52 3.72
CA LEU A 200 -19.56 6.82 5.01
C LEU A 200 -20.86 6.07 5.21
N GLU A 201 -22.02 6.70 5.00
CA GLU A 201 -23.32 6.02 5.13
C GLU A 201 -23.42 4.77 4.23
N VAL A 202 -23.01 4.88 2.97
CA VAL A 202 -22.99 3.75 2.01
C VAL A 202 -22.06 2.62 2.48
N ASN A 203 -20.99 2.93 3.20
CA ASN A 203 -20.01 1.96 3.67
C ASN A 203 -20.24 1.46 5.11
N GLY A 204 -21.40 1.75 5.72
CA GLY A 204 -21.71 1.30 7.09
C GLY A 204 -21.23 2.25 8.19
N GLY A 205 -21.12 3.54 7.87
CA GLY A 205 -20.72 4.61 8.76
C GLY A 205 -19.26 4.53 9.20
N LEU A 206 -18.97 5.11 10.36
CA LEU A 206 -17.61 5.15 10.92
C LEU A 206 -17.05 3.75 11.20
N GLN A 207 -17.87 2.84 11.73
CA GLN A 207 -17.46 1.45 11.97
C GLN A 207 -17.09 0.73 10.66
N GLY A 208 -17.81 1.04 9.58
CA GLY A 208 -17.47 0.58 8.24
C GLY A 208 -16.13 1.11 7.75
N ALA A 209 -15.83 2.38 8.00
CA ALA A 209 -14.53 2.98 7.67
C ALA A 209 -13.37 2.38 8.51
N GLU A 210 -13.59 2.12 9.80
CA GLU A 210 -12.60 1.43 10.64
C GLU A 210 -12.33 0.00 10.15
N SER A 211 -13.39 -0.72 9.77
CA SER A 211 -13.29 -2.06 9.18
C SER A 211 -12.55 -2.02 7.84
N LEU A 212 -12.86 -1.03 6.99
CA LEU A 212 -12.16 -0.80 5.72
C LEU A 212 -10.67 -0.53 5.93
N ALA A 213 -10.30 0.27 6.93
CA ALA A 213 -8.89 0.53 7.26
C ALA A 213 -8.16 -0.76 7.69
N ALA A 214 -8.78 -1.56 8.56
CA ALA A 214 -8.22 -2.85 8.99
C ALA A 214 -8.07 -3.84 7.82
N ASP A 215 -9.06 -3.88 6.92
CA ASP A 215 -9.02 -4.67 5.70
C ASP A 215 -7.90 -4.24 4.77
N LEU A 216 -7.67 -2.93 4.61
CA LEU A 216 -6.58 -2.40 3.78
C LEU A 216 -5.20 -2.76 4.34
N ASP A 217 -5.03 -2.71 5.66
CA ASP A 217 -3.79 -3.16 6.29
C ASP A 217 -3.56 -4.66 6.08
N ALA A 218 -4.62 -5.47 6.13
CA ALA A 218 -4.57 -6.90 5.84
C ALA A 218 -4.20 -7.16 4.37
N ASP A 219 -4.88 -6.49 3.44
CA ASP A 219 -4.60 -6.54 2.00
C ASP A 219 -3.15 -6.15 1.71
N ALA A 220 -2.66 -5.06 2.32
CA ALA A 220 -1.30 -4.60 2.11
C ALA A 220 -0.25 -5.61 2.63
N ARG A 221 -0.54 -6.33 3.73
CA ARG A 221 0.34 -7.40 4.23
C ARG A 221 0.31 -8.63 3.32
N GLU A 222 -0.87 -9.00 2.84
CA GLU A 222 -1.05 -10.14 1.95
C GLU A 222 -0.40 -9.91 0.58
N LEU A 223 -0.64 -8.76 -0.06
CA LEU A 223 -0.07 -8.42 -1.36
C LEU A 223 1.46 -8.38 -1.33
N ARG A 224 2.07 -7.82 -0.27
CA ARG A 224 3.55 -7.86 -0.10
C ARG A 224 4.08 -9.28 0.08
N THR A 225 3.31 -10.16 0.70
CA THR A 225 3.69 -11.57 0.85
C THR A 225 3.60 -12.29 -0.48
N LEU A 226 2.49 -12.11 -1.21
CA LEU A 226 2.30 -12.65 -2.55
C LEU A 226 3.41 -12.21 -3.51
N ALA A 227 3.74 -10.92 -3.53
CA ALA A 227 4.80 -10.38 -4.38
C ALA A 227 6.16 -11.04 -4.10
N ARG A 228 6.56 -11.15 -2.82
CA ARG A 228 7.81 -11.83 -2.43
C ARG A 228 7.83 -13.28 -2.86
N THR A 229 6.74 -14.02 -2.65
CA THR A 229 6.63 -15.42 -3.05
C THR A 229 6.70 -15.58 -4.57
N ALA A 230 6.01 -14.71 -5.33
CA ALA A 230 6.05 -14.73 -6.79
C ALA A 230 7.46 -14.44 -7.33
N SER A 231 8.15 -13.43 -6.79
CA SER A 231 9.54 -13.13 -7.15
C SER A 231 10.47 -14.31 -6.87
N ALA A 232 10.41 -14.88 -5.67
CA ALA A 232 11.25 -16.04 -5.32
C ALA A 232 10.98 -17.27 -6.21
N LEU A 233 9.72 -17.49 -6.62
CA LEU A 233 9.37 -18.54 -7.56
C LEU A 233 9.89 -18.26 -8.97
N ALA A 234 9.82 -17.01 -9.43
CA ALA A 234 10.36 -16.59 -10.73
C ALA A 234 11.88 -16.78 -10.79
N ASP A 235 12.61 -16.37 -9.74
CA ASP A 235 14.06 -16.56 -9.65
C ASP A 235 14.44 -18.04 -9.69
N ARG A 236 13.69 -18.87 -8.94
CA ARG A 236 13.91 -20.32 -8.93
C ARG A 236 13.59 -20.96 -10.27
N ALA A 237 12.54 -20.52 -10.97
CA ALA A 237 12.19 -21.00 -12.29
C ALA A 237 13.27 -20.65 -13.32
N ALA A 238 13.83 -19.44 -13.25
CA ALA A 238 14.96 -19.02 -14.10
C ALA A 238 16.23 -19.85 -13.84
N ALA A 239 16.49 -20.22 -12.58
CA ALA A 239 17.62 -21.08 -12.23
C ALA A 239 17.41 -22.55 -12.61
N ALA A 240 16.16 -23.03 -12.62
CA ALA A 240 15.79 -24.39 -13.00
C ALA A 240 15.76 -24.53 -14.53
N ALA A 241 16.93 -24.49 -15.19
CA ALA A 241 17.05 -24.77 -16.62
C ALA A 241 17.16 -26.29 -16.85
N PRO A 242 16.11 -27.00 -17.32
CA PRO A 242 16.21 -28.42 -17.60
C PRO A 242 17.21 -28.66 -18.74
N PRO A 243 18.03 -29.72 -18.71
CA PRO A 243 19.05 -30.00 -19.72
C PRO A 243 18.43 -30.59 -20.99
N ILE A 244 17.58 -29.82 -21.67
CA ILE A 244 16.79 -30.26 -22.83
C ILE A 244 17.69 -30.76 -23.97
N GLU A 245 18.86 -30.15 -24.16
CA GLU A 245 19.81 -30.57 -25.21
C GLU A 245 20.47 -31.92 -24.90
N SER A 246 20.81 -32.18 -23.64
CA SER A 246 21.31 -33.49 -23.22
C SER A 246 20.25 -34.57 -23.38
N LEU A 247 18.99 -34.26 -23.08
CA LEU A 247 17.87 -35.19 -23.23
C LEU A 247 17.53 -35.47 -24.70
N ARG A 248 17.59 -34.48 -25.59
CA ARG A 248 17.40 -34.68 -27.05
C ARG A 248 18.43 -35.61 -27.67
N ARG A 249 19.67 -35.62 -27.16
CA ARG A 249 20.72 -36.52 -27.66
C ARG A 249 20.48 -38.00 -27.29
N LEU A 250 19.57 -38.28 -26.36
CA LEU A 250 19.22 -39.63 -25.91
C LEU A 250 17.98 -40.20 -26.62
N SER A 251 17.26 -39.39 -27.41
CA SER A 251 16.09 -39.79 -28.22
C SER A 251 16.45 -40.01 -29.67
#